data_AF-A0A453N078-F1
#
_entry.id   AF-A0A453N078-F1
#
_cell.length_a   1.000
_cell.length_b   1.000
_cell.length_c   1.000
_cell.angle_alpha   90.00
_cell.angle_beta   90.00
_cell.angle_gamma   90.00
#
_symmetry.space_group_name_H-M   'P 1'
#
loop_
_entity.id
_entity.type
_entity.pdbx_description
1 polymer ?
#
loop_
_entity_poly.entity_id
_entity_poly.type
_entity_poly.pdbx_seq_one_letter_code
_entity_poly.pdbx_strand_id
1 'polypeptide(L)'
;MNFPLLKQLSLVDVTISWEFFHRLLSGCHALESFYMSEVRGKGCLRVSSRTLRSIGVRNAFKEKLELVIEDAPCLVRVLLPFSCYDDDCVTLRVIWAPKLEILGPLLPVASKLIAQGISPVMSANWMRTVKVFCLRSSGLELNAVLNILRWFPHLEKLYIIFKKHNEKDKKNDPQYDPLHPIECLQTHLKKVVFKSFVGYEKQVNFARFFVLHAKVLKKVEFEVYGECNTISVAYHHTLLKVENRASRDAQFEFRSKHRRTVYDAHIHDLSVADPFGQP
;
A
#
# COMPACT_ATOMS: atom_id res chain seq x y z
N MET A 1 -3.85 26.83 18.86
CA MET A 1 -2.86 27.17 17.82
C MET A 1 -3.62 27.35 16.52
N ASN A 2 -3.46 28.48 15.85
CA ASN A 2 -4.15 28.78 14.60
C ASN A 2 -3.08 29.13 13.57
N PHE A 3 -2.86 28.24 12.60
CA PHE A 3 -1.90 28.46 11.52
C PHE A 3 -2.67 28.47 10.19
N PRO A 4 -3.33 29.59 9.84
CA PRO A 4 -4.28 29.63 8.75
C PRO A 4 -3.65 29.41 7.37
N LEU A 5 -2.33 29.63 7.24
CA LEU A 5 -1.59 29.49 5.99
C LEU A 5 -0.75 28.21 5.92
N LEU A 6 -0.79 27.36 6.96
CA LEU A 6 0.04 26.17 7.01
C LEU A 6 -0.50 25.11 6.04
N LYS A 7 0.27 24.85 4.98
CA LYS A 7 -0.08 23.86 3.95
C LYS A 7 0.49 22.47 4.21
N GLN A 8 1.64 22.39 4.88
CA GLN A 8 2.33 21.14 5.12
C GLN A 8 2.74 21.08 6.58
N LEU A 9 2.47 19.94 7.23
CA LEU A 9 2.86 19.69 8.60
C LEU A 9 3.48 18.30 8.69
N SER A 10 4.69 18.23 9.22
CA SER A 10 5.37 16.98 9.56
C SER A 10 5.66 16.95 11.06
N LEU A 11 5.22 15.89 11.72
CA LEU A 11 5.45 15.63 13.14
C LEU A 11 6.30 14.36 13.24
N VAL A 12 7.50 14.47 13.80
CA VAL A 12 8.45 13.36 13.94
C VAL A 12 8.92 13.32 15.39
N ASP A 13 8.81 12.15 16.02
CA ASP A 13 9.21 11.91 17.42
C ASP A 13 8.55 12.89 18.41
N VAL A 14 7.23 13.04 18.29
CA VAL A 14 6.46 13.98 19.12
C VAL A 14 5.47 13.22 20.00
N THR A 15 5.48 13.52 21.30
CA THR A 15 4.47 13.03 22.25
C THR A 15 3.28 13.99 22.25
N ILE A 16 2.21 13.63 21.57
CA ILE A 16 1.02 14.48 21.38
C ILE A 16 -0.22 13.73 21.87
N SER A 17 -1.07 14.40 22.65
CA SER A 17 -2.39 13.86 23.01
C SER A 17 -3.36 13.94 21.82
N TRP A 18 -4.27 12.97 21.70
CA TRP A 18 -5.25 12.98 20.61
C TRP A 18 -6.16 14.20 20.60
N GLU A 19 -6.43 14.79 21.77
CA GLU A 19 -7.16 16.07 21.86
C GLU A 19 -6.41 17.22 21.17
N PHE A 20 -5.09 17.26 21.33
CA PHE A 20 -4.26 18.26 20.68
C PHE A 20 -4.27 18.06 19.16
N PHE A 21 -4.28 16.81 18.69
CA PHE A 21 -4.38 16.49 17.27
C PHE A 21 -5.68 17.02 16.65
N HIS A 22 -6.82 16.79 17.30
CA HIS A 22 -8.10 17.32 16.82
C HIS A 22 -8.12 18.84 16.78
N ARG A 23 -7.55 19.50 17.80
CA ARG A 23 -7.42 20.97 17.82
C ARG A 23 -6.45 21.49 16.76
N LEU A 24 -5.44 20.72 16.42
CA LEU A 24 -4.47 21.07 15.39
C LEU A 24 -5.11 20.97 13.99
N LEU A 25 -5.81 19.88 13.70
CA LEU A 25 -6.52 19.73 12.42
C LEU A 25 -7.63 20.78 12.26
N SER A 26 -8.37 21.09 13.33
CA SER A 26 -9.41 22.12 13.27
C SER A 26 -8.84 23.54 13.15
N GLY A 27 -7.62 23.78 13.63
CA GLY A 27 -6.94 25.08 13.51
C GLY A 27 -6.21 25.29 12.17
N CYS A 28 -5.89 24.24 11.42
CA CYS A 28 -5.09 24.31 10.20
C CYS A 28 -5.97 24.17 8.95
N HIS A 29 -6.70 25.24 8.61
CA HIS A 29 -7.67 25.25 7.51
C HIS A 29 -7.05 25.06 6.12
N ALA A 30 -5.80 25.47 5.90
CA ALA A 30 -5.10 25.36 4.62
C ALA A 30 -4.26 24.08 4.48
N LEU A 31 -4.36 23.12 5.41
CA LEU A 31 -3.47 21.96 5.46
C LEU A 31 -3.74 21.00 4.30
N GLU A 32 -2.78 20.89 3.39
CA GLU A 32 -2.84 20.00 2.22
C GLU A 32 -2.09 18.68 2.44
N SER A 33 -1.02 18.70 3.25
CA SER A 33 -0.15 17.55 3.51
C SER A 33 0.10 17.37 5.00
N PHE A 34 -0.18 16.18 5.52
CA PHE A 34 0.05 15.85 6.92
C PHE A 34 0.88 14.57 7.04
N TYR A 35 2.03 14.65 7.70
CA TYR A 35 2.87 13.51 8.00
C TYR A 35 3.11 13.38 9.49
N MET A 36 3.10 12.14 9.97
CA MET A 36 3.28 11.79 11.36
C MET A 36 4.16 10.53 11.49
N SER A 37 5.22 10.61 12.28
CA SER A 37 6.09 9.48 12.63
C SER A 37 6.35 9.45 14.13
N GLU A 38 6.47 8.23 14.67
CA GLU A 38 6.89 7.99 16.05
C GLU A 38 5.95 8.65 17.08
N VAL A 39 4.64 8.49 16.89
CA VAL A 39 3.66 8.99 17.85
C VAL A 39 3.36 7.96 18.93
N ARG A 40 3.66 8.34 20.17
CA ARG A 40 3.31 7.57 21.37
C ARG A 40 1.84 7.82 21.70
N GLY A 41 1.01 6.80 21.54
CA GLY A 41 -0.39 6.88 21.94
C GLY A 41 -1.20 5.66 21.53
N LYS A 42 -1.89 5.06 22.50
CA LYS A 42 -2.94 4.08 22.26
C LYS A 42 -4.21 4.82 21.82
N GLY A 43 -4.82 4.45 20.70
CA GLY A 43 -6.13 5.01 20.34
C GLY A 43 -6.46 5.09 18.86
N CYS A 44 -7.45 5.93 18.59
CA CYS A 44 -8.12 6.09 17.30
C CYS A 44 -7.89 7.52 16.81
N LEU A 45 -7.08 7.67 15.76
CA LEU A 45 -6.79 8.93 15.09
C LEU A 45 -7.88 9.23 14.06
N ARG A 46 -8.81 10.12 14.40
CA ARG A 46 -9.88 10.53 13.48
C ARG A 46 -9.46 11.77 12.70
N VAL A 47 -9.54 11.66 11.38
CA VAL A 47 -9.18 12.72 10.44
C VAL A 47 -10.43 13.20 9.74
N SER A 48 -10.76 14.47 9.97
CA SER A 48 -11.76 15.22 9.23
C SER A 48 -11.10 16.52 8.75
N SER A 49 -10.94 16.67 7.44
CA SER A 49 -10.35 17.86 6.83
C SER A 49 -10.77 18.00 5.38
N ARG A 50 -11.25 19.18 5.02
CA ARG A 50 -11.74 19.48 3.66
C ARG A 50 -10.63 19.85 2.67
N THR A 51 -9.44 20.19 3.15
CA THR A 51 -8.31 20.65 2.34
C THR A 51 -7.20 19.61 2.24
N LEU A 52 -7.18 18.62 3.14
CA LEU A 52 -6.15 17.59 3.18
C LEU A 52 -6.15 16.74 1.90
N ARG A 53 -5.01 16.73 1.22
CA ARG A 53 -4.76 15.95 -0.01
C ARG A 53 -3.92 14.72 0.24
N SER A 54 -3.06 14.75 1.26
CA SER A 54 -2.18 13.62 1.57
C SER A 54 -1.98 13.45 3.07
N ILE A 55 -2.03 12.20 3.51
CA ILE A 55 -1.74 11.82 4.89
C ILE A 55 -0.71 10.70 4.92
N GLY A 56 0.28 10.82 5.79
CA GLY A 56 1.27 9.80 6.08
C GLY A 56 1.33 9.50 7.57
N VAL A 57 1.16 8.25 7.99
CA VAL A 57 1.24 7.86 9.40
C VAL A 57 2.15 6.65 9.57
N ARG A 58 3.24 6.85 10.30
CA ARG A 58 4.21 5.82 10.69
C ARG A 58 4.14 5.57 12.18
N ASN A 59 3.83 4.33 12.54
CA ASN A 59 3.87 3.89 13.94
C ASN A 59 5.19 3.16 14.22
N ALA A 60 5.92 3.59 15.25
CA ALA A 60 7.16 2.97 15.69
C ALA A 60 6.99 2.15 16.99
N PHE A 61 5.79 2.17 17.58
CA PHE A 61 5.51 1.51 18.86
C PHE A 61 4.62 0.28 18.66
N LYS A 62 4.75 -0.67 19.59
CA LYS A 62 3.94 -1.90 19.67
C LYS A 62 2.44 -1.69 19.90
N GLU A 63 2.03 -0.45 20.11
CA GLU A 63 0.65 -0.11 20.36
C GLU A 63 -0.13 -0.07 19.05
N LYS A 64 -1.31 -0.69 19.03
CA LYS A 64 -2.19 -0.63 17.85
C LYS A 64 -2.76 0.78 17.69
N LEU A 65 -2.47 1.40 16.55
CA LEU A 65 -3.02 2.67 16.14
C LEU A 65 -4.13 2.44 15.11
N GLU A 66 -5.32 2.98 15.35
CA GLU A 66 -6.39 3.02 14.34
C GLU A 66 -6.42 4.39 13.66
N LEU A 67 -6.26 4.45 12.35
CA LEU A 67 -6.47 5.67 11.55
C LEU A 67 -7.86 5.62 10.92
N VAL A 68 -8.72 6.56 11.29
CA VAL A 68 -10.09 6.69 10.76
C VAL A 68 -10.20 7.96 9.93
N ILE A 69 -10.50 7.83 8.65
CA ILE A 69 -10.81 8.96 7.77
C ILE A 69 -12.32 9.14 7.75
N GLU A 70 -12.81 10.13 8.50
CA GLU A 70 -14.25 10.38 8.69
C GLU A 70 -14.83 11.21 7.54
N ASP A 71 -14.26 12.38 7.26
CA ASP A 71 -14.71 13.31 6.21
C ASP A 71 -13.49 14.00 5.57
N ALA A 72 -13.01 13.46 4.45
CA ALA A 72 -11.85 14.00 3.72
C ALA A 72 -12.09 14.05 2.19
N PRO A 73 -12.86 15.04 1.67
CA PRO A 73 -13.29 15.13 0.27
C PRO A 73 -12.15 15.22 -0.72
N CYS A 74 -11.06 15.88 -0.31
CA CYS A 74 -9.93 16.21 -1.16
C CYS A 74 -8.76 15.23 -1.00
N LEU A 75 -8.92 14.20 -0.17
CA LEU A 75 -7.84 13.28 0.13
C LEU A 75 -7.54 12.39 -1.07
N VAL A 76 -6.30 12.48 -1.56
CA VAL A 76 -5.81 11.75 -2.73
C VAL A 76 -4.87 10.62 -2.32
N ARG A 77 -4.15 10.77 -1.20
CA ARG A 77 -3.06 9.85 -0.83
C ARG A 77 -3.10 9.49 0.65
N VAL A 78 -3.04 8.19 0.95
CA VAL A 78 -2.88 7.66 2.30
C VAL A 78 -1.64 6.76 2.31
N LEU A 79 -0.60 7.24 2.98
CA LEU A 79 0.66 6.54 3.13
C LEU A 79 0.80 5.96 4.54
N LEU A 80 1.11 4.68 4.63
CA LEU A 80 1.27 3.97 5.92
C LEU A 80 2.63 3.27 5.97
N PRO A 81 3.71 4.04 6.07
CA PRO A 81 5.05 3.49 6.05
C PRO A 81 5.30 2.65 7.29
N PHE A 82 6.01 1.55 7.10
CA PHE A 82 6.33 0.64 8.19
C PHE A 82 7.58 1.06 8.95
N SER A 83 7.69 0.60 10.20
CA SER A 83 8.95 0.54 10.92
C SER A 83 9.72 -0.74 10.56
N CYS A 84 11.04 -0.74 10.80
CA CYS A 84 11.91 -1.87 10.48
C CYS A 84 11.76 -3.06 11.44
N TYR A 85 11.05 -2.88 12.56
CA TYR A 85 11.21 -3.73 13.74
C TYR A 85 9.98 -4.57 14.12
N ASP A 86 8.79 -4.36 13.55
CA ASP A 86 7.65 -5.16 13.96
C ASP A 86 6.52 -5.28 12.92
N ASP A 87 5.67 -6.29 13.12
CA ASP A 87 4.37 -6.49 12.44
C ASP A 87 3.29 -5.49 12.93
N ASP A 88 3.72 -4.34 13.48
CA ASP A 88 2.84 -3.36 14.12
C ASP A 88 2.04 -2.58 13.08
N CYS A 89 0.75 -2.91 13.04
CA CYS A 89 -0.16 -2.43 12.02
C CYS A 89 -0.92 -1.19 12.49
N VAL A 90 -0.86 -0.14 11.68
CA VAL A 90 -1.91 0.88 11.67
C VAL A 90 -3.15 0.26 11.02
N THR A 91 -4.25 0.14 11.74
CA THR A 91 -5.53 -0.29 11.15
C THR A 91 -6.19 0.90 10.50
N LEU A 92 -6.44 0.83 9.19
CA LEU A 92 -7.06 1.90 8.43
C LEU A 92 -8.56 1.66 8.27
N ARG A 93 -9.38 2.64 8.64
CA ARG A 93 -10.80 2.69 8.35
C ARG A 93 -11.12 3.95 7.55
N VAL A 94 -11.65 3.78 6.34
CA VAL A 94 -12.03 4.91 5.48
C VAL A 94 -13.56 4.97 5.41
N ILE A 95 -14.14 6.04 5.95
CA ILE A 95 -15.57 6.31 5.88
C ILE A 95 -15.87 7.11 4.62
N TRP A 96 -15.19 8.25 4.42
CA TRP A 96 -15.41 9.09 3.26
C TRP A 96 -14.14 9.78 2.74
N ALA A 97 -13.68 9.33 1.57
CA ALA A 97 -12.55 9.90 0.83
C ALA A 97 -12.74 9.68 -0.68
N PRO A 98 -13.66 10.39 -1.34
CA PRO A 98 -14.10 10.09 -2.71
C PRO A 98 -13.04 10.34 -3.79
N LYS A 99 -11.92 10.98 -3.47
CA LYS A 99 -10.81 11.26 -4.40
C LYS A 99 -9.56 10.44 -4.11
N LEU A 100 -9.67 9.41 -3.26
CA LEU A 100 -8.51 8.62 -2.85
C LEU A 100 -7.98 7.79 -4.03
N GLU A 101 -6.77 8.11 -4.49
CA GLU A 101 -6.14 7.45 -5.63
C GLU A 101 -4.96 6.55 -5.24
N ILE A 102 -4.25 6.88 -4.15
CA ILE A 102 -3.04 6.19 -3.72
C ILE A 102 -3.19 5.71 -2.28
N LEU A 103 -2.98 4.40 -2.06
CA LEU A 103 -3.10 3.78 -0.76
C LEU A 103 -1.96 2.80 -0.48
N GLY A 104 -1.39 2.88 0.72
CA GLY A 104 -0.50 1.86 1.29
C GLY A 104 0.81 2.43 1.81
N PRO A 105 1.75 1.59 2.25
CA PRO A 105 1.66 0.13 2.23
C PRO A 105 0.70 -0.47 3.28
N LEU A 106 -0.05 -1.52 2.95
CA LEU A 106 -0.90 -2.28 3.90
C LEU A 106 -0.41 -3.72 4.12
N LEU A 107 -0.76 -4.32 5.26
CA LEU A 107 -0.51 -5.74 5.55
C LEU A 107 -1.77 -6.59 5.32
N PRO A 108 -1.75 -7.62 4.44
CA PRO A 108 -2.92 -8.39 4.04
C PRO A 108 -3.73 -9.00 5.20
N VAL A 109 -3.04 -9.47 6.24
CA VAL A 109 -3.66 -10.18 7.39
C VAL A 109 -4.19 -9.20 8.44
N ALA A 110 -3.65 -7.99 8.51
CA ALA A 110 -4.02 -6.99 9.51
C ALA A 110 -4.93 -5.88 8.96
N SER A 111 -5.01 -5.74 7.63
CA SER A 111 -5.93 -4.83 6.98
C SER A 111 -7.34 -5.40 7.02
N LYS A 112 -7.97 -5.36 8.20
CA LYS A 112 -9.42 -5.22 8.24
C LYS A 112 -9.74 -3.83 7.69
N LEU A 113 -9.84 -3.72 6.35
CA LEU A 113 -10.52 -2.58 5.75
C LEU A 113 -12.00 -2.77 6.07
N ILE A 114 -12.39 -2.30 7.24
CA ILE A 114 -13.76 -2.40 7.73
C ILE A 114 -14.57 -1.34 7.00
N ALA A 115 -15.12 -1.70 5.85
CA ALA A 115 -16.28 -1.04 5.27
C ALA A 115 -17.55 -1.53 5.99
N GLN A 116 -17.63 -1.37 7.31
CA GLN A 116 -18.85 -1.67 8.07
C GLN A 116 -19.58 -0.36 8.37
N GLY A 117 -20.85 -0.30 7.97
CA GLY A 117 -21.83 0.51 8.70
C GLY A 117 -22.65 1.52 7.90
N ILE A 118 -22.50 1.68 6.59
CA ILE A 118 -23.36 2.56 5.80
C ILE A 118 -23.65 1.89 4.46
N SER A 119 -24.93 1.89 4.06
CA SER A 119 -25.53 1.37 2.81
C SER A 119 -24.54 0.98 1.69
N PRO A 120 -24.73 -0.17 1.01
CA PRO A 120 -23.88 -0.67 -0.10
C PRO A 120 -23.56 0.38 -1.19
N VAL A 121 -24.39 1.41 -1.32
CA VAL A 121 -24.29 2.49 -2.30
C VAL A 121 -23.20 3.53 -1.95
N MET A 122 -22.91 3.77 -0.67
CA MET A 122 -21.95 4.82 -0.25
C MET A 122 -20.56 4.29 0.13
N SER A 123 -20.47 3.04 0.61
CA SER A 123 -19.23 2.48 1.17
C SER A 123 -18.17 2.08 0.12
N ALA A 124 -18.55 2.02 -1.17
CA ALA A 124 -17.71 1.48 -2.25
C ALA A 124 -17.08 2.52 -3.21
N ASN A 125 -17.45 3.80 -3.12
CA ASN A 125 -17.04 4.80 -4.14
C ASN A 125 -15.53 5.07 -4.15
N TRP A 126 -14.90 5.18 -2.97
CA TRP A 126 -13.47 5.46 -2.90
C TRP A 126 -12.62 4.27 -3.36
N MET A 127 -13.13 3.04 -3.27
CA MET A 127 -12.36 1.87 -3.72
C MET A 127 -12.21 1.84 -5.25
N ARG A 128 -13.19 2.38 -5.98
CA ARG A 128 -13.12 2.54 -7.45
C ARG A 128 -12.19 3.68 -7.90
N THR A 129 -11.80 4.59 -7.00
CA THR A 129 -10.90 5.69 -7.34
C THR A 129 -9.43 5.35 -7.11
N VAL A 130 -9.14 4.33 -6.29
CA VAL A 130 -7.77 3.87 -6.04
C VAL A 130 -7.17 3.29 -7.32
N LYS A 131 -6.11 3.94 -7.80
CA LYS A 131 -5.34 3.53 -8.99
C LYS A 131 -3.98 2.94 -8.62
N VAL A 132 -3.42 3.33 -7.47
CA VAL A 132 -2.12 2.86 -6.98
C VAL A 132 -2.28 2.27 -5.60
N PHE A 133 -1.90 1.01 -5.48
CA PHE A 133 -1.99 0.29 -4.21
C PHE A 133 -0.66 -0.37 -3.87
N CYS A 134 -0.24 -0.23 -2.61
CA CYS A 134 0.95 -0.87 -2.09
C CYS A 134 0.59 -1.80 -0.93
N LEU A 135 1.16 -3.00 -0.93
CA LEU A 135 1.00 -3.98 0.13
C LEU A 135 2.35 -4.62 0.48
N ARG A 136 2.42 -5.12 1.71
CA ARG A 136 3.57 -5.88 2.21
C ARG A 136 3.17 -7.33 2.37
N SER A 137 3.99 -8.25 1.89
CA SER A 137 3.68 -9.68 1.93
C SER A 137 4.90 -10.50 2.33
N SER A 138 4.66 -11.62 3.00
CA SER A 138 5.65 -12.68 3.20
C SER A 138 5.78 -13.61 1.98
N GLY A 139 5.01 -13.34 0.91
CA GLY A 139 4.88 -14.21 -0.27
C GLY A 139 3.98 -15.43 -0.06
N LEU A 140 3.42 -15.60 1.14
CA LEU A 140 2.48 -16.66 1.48
C LEU A 140 1.01 -16.25 1.32
N GLU A 141 0.71 -14.95 1.42
CA GLU A 141 -0.67 -14.47 1.50
C GLU A 141 -1.27 -14.14 0.13
N LEU A 142 -1.01 -14.96 -0.90
CA LEU A 142 -1.52 -14.69 -2.24
C LEU A 142 -3.05 -14.57 -2.23
N ASN A 143 -3.77 -15.49 -1.58
CA ASN A 143 -5.23 -15.47 -1.60
C ASN A 143 -5.79 -14.26 -0.84
N ALA A 144 -5.22 -13.92 0.32
CA ALA A 144 -5.55 -12.70 1.02
C ALA A 144 -5.36 -11.45 0.14
N VAL A 145 -4.24 -11.35 -0.59
CA VAL A 145 -4.01 -10.25 -1.52
C VAL A 145 -5.03 -10.23 -2.65
N LEU A 146 -5.35 -11.38 -3.24
CA LEU A 146 -6.37 -11.50 -4.28
C LEU A 146 -7.75 -11.04 -3.78
N ASN A 147 -8.12 -11.39 -2.55
CA ASN A 147 -9.36 -10.92 -1.92
C ASN A 147 -9.37 -9.41 -1.72
N ILE A 148 -8.24 -8.80 -1.36
CA ILE A 148 -8.12 -7.33 -1.25
C ILE A 148 -8.22 -6.67 -2.62
N LEU A 149 -7.62 -7.24 -3.67
CA LEU A 149 -7.69 -6.69 -5.02
C LEU A 149 -9.12 -6.63 -5.58
N ARG A 150 -10.04 -7.47 -5.09
CA ARG A 150 -11.48 -7.40 -5.44
C ARG A 150 -12.13 -6.09 -5.04
N TRP A 151 -11.62 -5.44 -4.00
CA TRP A 151 -12.14 -4.16 -3.54
C TRP A 151 -11.76 -3.04 -4.51
N PHE A 152 -10.68 -3.18 -5.29
CA PHE A 152 -10.13 -2.12 -6.13
C PHE A 152 -10.26 -2.48 -7.63
N PRO A 153 -11.46 -2.36 -8.24
CA PRO A 153 -11.70 -2.82 -9.61
C PRO A 153 -10.97 -2.00 -10.68
N HIS A 154 -10.59 -0.75 -10.40
CA HIS A 154 -9.88 0.13 -11.33
C HIS A 154 -8.38 0.28 -11.01
N LEU A 155 -7.82 -0.65 -10.23
CA LEU A 155 -6.41 -0.59 -9.86
C LEU A 155 -5.50 -0.67 -11.09
N GLU A 156 -4.63 0.32 -11.26
CA GLU A 156 -3.70 0.42 -12.39
C GLU A 156 -2.28 -0.02 -12.06
N LYS A 157 -1.84 0.22 -10.83
CA LYS A 157 -0.48 -0.09 -10.37
C LYS A 157 -0.52 -0.79 -9.01
N LEU A 158 0.15 -1.92 -8.92
CA LEU A 158 0.29 -2.70 -7.69
C LEU A 158 1.76 -2.80 -7.27
N TYR A 159 2.05 -2.43 -6.03
CA TYR A 159 3.35 -2.60 -5.40
C TYR A 159 3.27 -3.67 -4.31
N ILE A 160 4.16 -4.65 -4.37
CA ILE A 160 4.27 -5.73 -3.39
C ILE A 160 5.66 -5.68 -2.78
N ILE A 161 5.74 -5.34 -1.50
CA ILE A 161 6.99 -5.28 -0.75
C ILE A 161 7.16 -6.57 0.02
N PHE A 162 8.16 -7.37 -0.34
CA PHE A 162 8.44 -8.60 0.38
C PHE A 162 9.15 -8.33 1.71
N LYS A 163 8.64 -8.90 2.80
CA LYS A 163 9.30 -8.91 4.12
C LYS A 163 10.19 -10.13 4.29
N LYS A 164 11.22 -10.02 5.15
CA LYS A 164 12.03 -11.18 5.54
C LYS A 164 11.11 -12.17 6.27
N HIS A 165 11.13 -13.42 5.81
CA HIS A 165 10.30 -14.51 6.33
C HIS A 165 10.57 -14.73 7.83
N ASN A 166 9.54 -14.58 8.66
CA ASN A 166 9.53 -15.10 10.02
C ASN A 166 8.57 -16.29 10.04
N GLU A 167 9.01 -17.45 10.54
CA GLU A 167 8.27 -18.73 10.49
C GLU A 167 6.88 -18.73 11.16
N LYS A 168 6.52 -17.63 11.83
CA LYS A 168 5.24 -17.41 12.51
C LYS A 168 4.10 -16.96 11.59
N ASP A 169 4.35 -16.66 10.32
CA ASP A 169 3.32 -16.26 9.34
C ASP A 169 2.36 -17.41 8.92
N LYS A 170 2.49 -18.60 9.51
CA LYS A 170 1.49 -19.67 9.37
C LYS A 170 0.24 -19.30 10.18
N LYS A 171 -0.75 -18.68 9.55
CA LYS A 171 -2.16 -18.78 9.99
C LYS A 171 -3.14 -18.35 8.90
N ASN A 172 -4.00 -19.31 8.54
CA ASN A 172 -5.31 -19.16 7.91
C ASN A 172 -5.38 -18.17 6.74
N ASP A 173 -4.76 -18.53 5.62
CA ASP A 173 -5.07 -17.85 4.36
C ASP A 173 -6.52 -18.20 4.00
N PRO A 174 -7.46 -17.24 3.95
CA PRO A 174 -8.82 -17.52 3.54
C PRO A 174 -8.80 -18.15 2.15
N GLN A 175 -9.55 -19.24 1.98
CA GLN A 175 -9.59 -20.00 0.74
C GLN A 175 -9.99 -19.06 -0.41
N TYR A 176 -9.20 -19.04 -1.48
CA TYR A 176 -9.54 -18.30 -2.69
C TYR A 176 -10.78 -18.92 -3.30
N ASP A 177 -11.89 -18.19 -3.25
CA ASP A 177 -13.12 -18.56 -3.95
C ASP A 177 -13.00 -18.13 -5.42
N PRO A 178 -12.84 -19.03 -6.40
CA PRO A 178 -12.65 -18.67 -7.81
C PRO A 178 -13.89 -18.08 -8.48
N LEU A 179 -15.05 -18.06 -7.81
CA LEU A 179 -16.35 -17.72 -8.42
C LEU A 179 -16.48 -16.25 -8.83
N HIS A 180 -15.61 -15.36 -8.34
CA HIS A 180 -15.67 -13.93 -8.64
C HIS A 180 -14.35 -13.43 -9.27
N PRO A 181 -14.35 -13.05 -10.57
CA PRO A 181 -13.15 -12.55 -11.23
C PRO A 181 -12.70 -11.23 -10.62
N ILE A 182 -11.38 -11.05 -10.48
CA ILE A 182 -10.79 -9.81 -10.00
C ILE A 182 -10.74 -8.83 -11.18
N GLU A 183 -11.69 -7.89 -11.19
CA GLU A 183 -11.93 -6.97 -12.32
C GLU A 183 -10.65 -6.25 -12.76
N CYS A 184 -9.86 -5.71 -11.82
CA CYS A 184 -8.65 -4.97 -12.17
C CYS A 184 -7.61 -5.81 -12.94
N LEU A 185 -7.48 -7.11 -12.66
CA LEU A 185 -6.57 -7.98 -13.41
C LEU A 185 -6.97 -8.11 -14.89
N GLN A 186 -8.27 -7.98 -15.17
CA GLN A 186 -8.82 -8.15 -16.51
C GLN A 186 -8.79 -6.83 -17.30
N THR A 187 -9.00 -5.69 -16.65
CA THR A 187 -9.33 -4.43 -17.34
C THR A 187 -8.41 -3.25 -17.04
N HIS A 188 -7.75 -3.18 -15.87
CA HIS A 188 -7.07 -1.95 -15.45
C HIS A 188 -5.60 -2.11 -15.02
N LEU A 189 -5.18 -3.28 -14.52
CA LEU A 189 -3.86 -3.47 -13.92
C LEU A 189 -2.75 -3.46 -14.97
N LYS A 190 -2.08 -2.32 -15.12
CA LYS A 190 -1.04 -2.07 -16.12
C LYS A 190 0.37 -2.35 -15.61
N LYS A 191 0.62 -2.17 -14.30
CA LYS A 191 1.96 -2.35 -13.71
C LYS A 191 1.92 -3.12 -12.40
N VAL A 192 2.83 -4.09 -12.24
CA VAL A 192 3.11 -4.74 -10.95
C VAL A 192 4.59 -4.57 -10.63
N VAL A 193 4.89 -4.19 -9.39
CA VAL A 193 6.27 -4.02 -8.90
C VAL A 193 6.48 -4.88 -7.66
N PHE A 194 7.41 -5.83 -7.76
CA PHE A 194 7.85 -6.67 -6.66
C PHE A 194 9.13 -6.10 -6.06
N LYS A 195 9.04 -5.57 -4.85
CA LYS A 195 10.18 -5.02 -4.12
C LYS A 195 10.77 -6.04 -3.15
N SER A 196 12.08 -5.97 -2.95
CA SER A 196 12.83 -6.92 -2.11
C SER A 196 12.64 -8.37 -2.58
N PHE A 197 12.59 -8.58 -3.90
CA PHE A 197 12.42 -9.91 -4.49
C PHE A 197 13.72 -10.72 -4.33
N VAL A 198 13.61 -11.87 -3.67
CA VAL A 198 14.72 -12.81 -3.44
C VAL A 198 14.61 -14.03 -4.35
N GLY A 199 13.40 -14.34 -4.83
CA GLY A 199 13.19 -15.37 -5.84
C GLY A 199 13.03 -16.79 -5.30
N TYR A 200 12.74 -16.97 -4.00
CA TYR A 200 12.34 -18.29 -3.51
C TYR A 200 10.96 -18.68 -4.05
N GLU A 201 10.68 -19.98 -4.05
CA GLU A 201 9.56 -20.61 -4.74
C GLU A 201 8.21 -19.90 -4.51
N LYS A 202 7.87 -19.53 -3.27
CA LYS A 202 6.59 -18.87 -2.97
C LYS A 202 6.50 -17.48 -3.60
N GLN A 203 7.57 -16.66 -3.57
CA GLN A 203 7.57 -15.35 -4.25
C GLN A 203 7.45 -15.52 -5.77
N VAL A 204 8.11 -16.54 -6.32
CA VAL A 204 8.01 -16.88 -7.74
C VAL A 204 6.59 -17.29 -8.10
N ASN A 205 5.95 -18.15 -7.31
CA ASN A 205 4.57 -18.57 -7.53
C ASN A 205 3.59 -17.38 -7.40
N PHE A 206 3.84 -16.50 -6.42
CA PHE A 206 3.09 -15.25 -6.25
C PHE A 206 3.18 -14.38 -7.49
N ALA A 207 4.39 -14.12 -8.00
CA ALA A 207 4.59 -13.30 -9.18
C ALA A 207 4.03 -13.97 -10.45
N ARG A 208 4.26 -15.28 -10.61
CA ARG A 208 3.76 -16.10 -11.71
C ARG A 208 2.23 -16.00 -11.84
N PHE A 209 1.50 -15.91 -10.72
CA PHE A 209 0.05 -15.70 -10.78
C PHE A 209 -0.32 -14.47 -11.61
N PHE A 210 0.29 -13.32 -11.36
CA PHE A 210 -0.02 -12.08 -12.11
C PHE A 210 0.39 -12.20 -13.57
N VAL A 211 1.52 -12.84 -13.86
CA VAL A 211 1.98 -13.10 -15.22
C VAL A 211 0.95 -13.89 -16.03
N LEU A 212 0.38 -14.93 -15.41
CA LEU A 212 -0.53 -15.86 -16.09
C LEU A 212 -2.00 -15.37 -16.13
N HIS A 213 -2.40 -14.37 -15.33
CA HIS A 213 -3.81 -14.01 -15.17
C HIS A 213 -4.13 -12.53 -15.45
N ALA A 214 -3.16 -11.62 -15.43
CA ALA A 214 -3.39 -10.21 -15.71
C ALA A 214 -3.34 -9.94 -17.22
N LYS A 215 -4.49 -9.59 -17.83
CA LYS A 215 -4.66 -9.52 -19.29
C LYS A 215 -4.17 -8.21 -19.91
N VAL A 216 -4.20 -7.11 -19.16
CA VAL A 216 -3.83 -5.76 -19.63
C VAL A 216 -2.48 -5.27 -19.06
N LEU A 217 -1.70 -6.20 -18.51
CA LEU A 217 -0.43 -5.90 -17.87
C LEU A 217 0.60 -5.44 -18.91
N LYS A 218 1.12 -4.23 -18.74
CA LYS A 218 2.15 -3.66 -19.63
C LYS A 218 3.56 -3.87 -19.10
N LYS A 219 3.72 -3.92 -17.78
CA LYS A 219 5.05 -4.00 -17.16
C LYS A 219 5.04 -4.74 -15.82
N VAL A 220 6.03 -5.60 -15.63
CA VAL A 220 6.36 -6.25 -14.35
C VAL A 220 7.79 -5.88 -13.99
N GLU A 221 7.98 -5.33 -12.81
CA GLU A 221 9.29 -4.89 -12.33
C GLU A 221 9.67 -5.66 -11.06
N PHE A 222 10.89 -6.16 -11.01
CA PHE A 222 11.45 -6.88 -9.87
C PHE A 222 12.64 -6.10 -9.32
N GLU A 223 12.51 -5.52 -8.13
CA GLU A 223 13.66 -4.95 -7.41
C GLU A 223 14.33 -6.07 -6.59
N VAL A 224 15.52 -6.47 -7.04
CA VAL A 224 16.32 -7.56 -6.45
C VAL A 224 17.50 -6.96 -5.68
N TYR A 225 17.87 -7.59 -4.58
CA TYR A 225 19.07 -7.20 -3.82
C TYR A 225 20.31 -7.85 -4.42
N GLY A 226 21.34 -7.05 -4.72
CA GLY A 226 22.55 -7.53 -5.37
C GLY A 226 22.47 -7.53 -6.90
N GLU A 227 23.54 -7.96 -7.57
CA GLU A 227 23.67 -7.87 -9.03
C GLU A 227 22.71 -8.83 -9.76
N CYS A 228 21.96 -8.31 -10.73
CA CYS A 228 21.24 -9.12 -11.69
C CYS A 228 22.12 -9.32 -12.93
N ASN A 229 22.65 -10.53 -13.11
CA ASN A 229 23.27 -10.91 -14.37
C ASN A 229 22.22 -11.50 -15.34
N THR A 230 22.56 -11.56 -16.62
CA THR A 230 21.66 -12.06 -17.69
C THR A 230 21.19 -13.50 -17.44
N ILE A 231 22.04 -14.34 -16.83
CA ILE A 231 21.74 -15.73 -16.49
C ILE A 231 20.64 -15.81 -15.41
N SER A 232 20.73 -15.00 -14.36
CA SER A 232 19.72 -14.90 -13.30
C SER A 232 18.38 -14.41 -13.85
N VAL A 233 18.40 -13.44 -14.76
CA VAL A 233 17.20 -12.95 -15.44
C VAL A 233 16.55 -14.05 -16.28
N ALA A 234 17.32 -14.74 -17.13
CA ALA A 234 16.81 -15.85 -17.94
C ALA A 234 16.19 -16.97 -17.09
N TYR A 235 16.85 -17.33 -15.98
CA TYR A 235 16.32 -18.31 -15.03
C TYR A 235 14.96 -17.87 -14.44
N HIS A 236 14.84 -16.61 -14.01
CA HIS A 236 13.57 -16.09 -13.51
C HIS A 236 12.49 -16.00 -14.59
N HIS A 237 12.83 -15.69 -15.84
CA HIS A 237 11.87 -15.70 -16.95
C HIS A 237 11.25 -17.09 -17.15
N THR A 238 12.07 -18.14 -17.13
CA THR A 238 11.62 -19.54 -17.20
C THR A 238 10.72 -19.88 -16.02
N LEU A 239 11.15 -19.54 -14.81
CA LEU A 239 10.35 -19.77 -13.61
C LEU A 239 9.03 -19.00 -13.61
N LEU A 240 8.98 -17.77 -14.10
CA LEU A 240 7.74 -16.99 -14.15
C LEU A 240 6.81 -17.44 -15.28
N LYS A 241 7.24 -18.36 -16.15
CA LYS A 241 6.52 -18.79 -17.35
C LYS A 241 6.12 -17.60 -18.22
N VAL A 242 7.06 -16.67 -18.43
CA VAL A 242 6.83 -15.42 -19.18
C VAL A 242 6.29 -15.65 -20.60
N GLU A 243 6.64 -16.78 -21.21
CA GLU A 243 6.12 -17.17 -22.53
C GLU A 243 4.61 -17.45 -22.52
N ASN A 244 4.07 -17.92 -21.38
CA ASN A 244 2.65 -18.21 -21.17
C ASN A 244 1.87 -17.03 -20.58
N ARG A 245 2.43 -15.81 -20.65
CA ARG A 245 1.81 -14.61 -20.06
C ARG A 245 0.44 -14.31 -20.68
N ALA A 246 -0.50 -13.86 -19.85
CA ALA A 246 -1.84 -13.48 -20.29
C ALA A 246 -1.82 -12.21 -21.16
N SER A 247 -0.94 -11.25 -20.86
CA SER A 247 -0.77 -10.05 -21.66
C SER A 247 0.46 -10.15 -22.56
N ARG A 248 0.24 -10.20 -23.88
CA ARG A 248 1.31 -10.39 -24.88
C ARG A 248 2.35 -9.27 -24.85
N ASP A 249 1.92 -8.05 -24.54
CA ASP A 249 2.74 -6.84 -24.55
C ASP A 249 3.45 -6.56 -23.22
N ALA A 250 3.28 -7.44 -22.21
CA ALA A 250 3.91 -7.24 -20.90
C ALA A 250 5.44 -7.31 -21.01
N GLN A 251 6.11 -6.26 -20.53
CA GLN A 251 7.56 -6.19 -20.38
C GLN A 251 7.97 -6.62 -18.97
N PHE A 252 9.14 -7.25 -18.84
CA PHE A 252 9.69 -7.74 -17.59
C PHE A 252 11.04 -7.09 -17.35
N GLU A 253 11.20 -6.41 -16.22
CA GLU A 253 12.42 -5.69 -15.88
C GLU A 253 12.90 -6.11 -14.50
N PHE A 254 14.18 -6.47 -14.41
CA PHE A 254 14.86 -6.76 -13.15
C PHE A 254 15.82 -5.63 -12.85
N ARG A 255 15.66 -4.99 -11.69
CA ARG A 255 16.49 -3.88 -11.24
C ARG A 255 17.28 -4.30 -10.02
N SER A 256 18.59 -4.15 -10.11
CA SER A 256 19.48 -4.30 -8.96
C SER A 256 19.35 -3.10 -8.04
N LYS A 257 19.18 -3.35 -6.75
CA LYS A 257 19.36 -2.35 -5.68
C LYS A 257 20.52 -2.77 -4.78
N HIS A 258 21.49 -1.86 -4.64
CA HIS A 258 22.69 -2.06 -3.81
C HIS A 258 22.44 -1.80 -2.32
N ARG A 259 21.34 -1.16 -1.96
CA ARG A 259 20.92 -0.96 -0.56
C ARG A 259 19.47 -1.44 -0.40
N ARG A 260 19.17 -2.07 0.74
CA ARG A 260 17.79 -2.14 1.20
C ARG A 260 17.39 -0.71 1.45
N THR A 261 16.63 -0.11 0.55
CA THR A 261 16.02 1.17 0.83
C THR A 261 15.12 0.96 2.03
N VAL A 262 15.60 1.42 3.18
CA VAL A 262 14.73 1.82 4.24
C VAL A 262 13.85 2.86 3.57
N TYR A 263 12.54 2.60 3.48
CA TYR A 263 11.59 3.45 2.77
C TYR A 263 11.48 4.86 3.39
N ASP A 264 12.39 5.25 4.28
CA ASP A 264 12.42 6.42 5.14
C ASP A 264 12.89 7.71 4.45
N ALA A 265 13.66 7.65 3.36
CA ALA A 265 14.39 8.83 2.87
C ALA A 265 13.51 9.96 2.29
N HIS A 266 12.26 9.69 1.91
CA HIS A 266 11.38 10.69 1.27
C HIS A 266 9.92 10.66 1.73
N ILE A 267 9.60 9.97 2.83
CA ILE A 267 8.21 9.79 3.26
C ILE A 267 7.52 11.12 3.61
N HIS A 268 8.29 12.11 4.05
CA HIS A 268 7.76 13.43 4.38
C HIS A 268 7.29 14.20 3.13
N ASP A 269 7.81 13.88 1.95
CA ASP A 269 7.38 14.49 0.69
C ASP A 269 6.19 13.72 0.11
N LEU A 270 5.02 14.02 0.65
CA LEU A 270 3.77 13.46 0.16
C LEU A 270 3.35 14.04 -1.21
N SER A 271 4.14 14.93 -1.83
CA SER A 271 3.83 15.56 -3.12
C SER A 271 4.19 14.72 -4.34
N VAL A 272 5.01 13.67 -4.17
CA VAL A 272 5.44 12.77 -5.25
C VAL A 272 4.26 12.03 -5.89
N ALA A 273 4.21 12.02 -7.24
CA ALA A 273 3.13 11.42 -8.01
C ALA A 273 2.99 9.90 -7.81
N ASP A 274 4.11 9.19 -7.66
CA ASP A 274 4.17 7.77 -7.35
C ASP A 274 5.13 7.55 -6.17
N PRO A 275 4.63 7.63 -4.93
CA PRO A 275 5.48 7.61 -3.72
C PRO A 275 6.17 6.27 -3.50
N PHE A 276 5.73 5.20 -4.20
CA PHE A 276 6.34 3.88 -4.13
C PHE A 276 7.36 3.63 -5.24
N GLY A 277 7.42 4.46 -6.29
CA GLY A 277 8.31 4.28 -7.43
C GLY A 277 9.74 4.79 -7.23
N GLN A 278 10.04 5.42 -6.10
CA GLN A 278 11.35 6.03 -5.86
C GLN A 278 12.43 4.98 -5.55
N PRO A 279 13.68 5.23 -6.01
CA PRO A 279 14.82 4.32 -5.86
C PRO A 279 15.25 4.10 -4.42
#